data_AF-R9INK7-F1
#
_entry.id   AF-R9INK7-F1
#
_cell.length_a   1.000
_cell.length_b   1.000
_cell.length_c   1.000
_cell.angle_alpha   90.00
_cell.angle_beta   90.00
_cell.angle_gamma   90.00
#
_symmetry.space_group_name_H-M   'P 1'
#
loop_
_entity.id
_entity.type
_entity.pdbx_description
1 polymer ?
#
loop_
_entity_poly.entity_id
_entity_poly.type
_entity_poly.pdbx_seq_one_letter_code
_entity_poly.pdbx_strand_id
1 'polypeptide(L)' 'MKQQQYNTALYMRLSRDDELEGESASISTQKQILRDYANEQGFLVVDEYVEM' A
#
# COMPACT_ATOMS: atom_id res chain seq x y z
N MET A 1 21.96 15.63 -10.97
CA MET A 1 22.22 14.20 -10.64
C MET A 1 20.92 13.45 -10.89
N LYS A 2 20.90 12.37 -11.67
CA LYS A 2 19.68 11.55 -11.80
C LYS A 2 19.52 10.77 -10.52
N GLN A 3 18.44 11.02 -9.77
CA GLN A 3 18.03 10.15 -8.67
C GLN A 3 17.75 8.77 -9.26
N GLN A 4 18.34 7.74 -8.66
CA GLN A 4 18.13 6.37 -9.08
C GLN A 4 16.71 5.96 -8.67
N GLN A 5 15.86 5.67 -9.66
CA GLN A 5 14.47 5.28 -9.43
C GLN A 5 14.45 3.79 -9.09
N TYR A 6 14.06 3.46 -7.87
CA TYR A 6 13.91 2.09 -7.40
C TYR A 6 12.48 1.60 -7.65
N ASN A 7 12.36 0.31 -7.98
CA ASN A 7 11.08 -0.37 -8.00
C ASN A 7 10.62 -0.60 -6.57
N THR A 8 9.38 -0.24 -6.27
CA THR A 8 8.77 -0.35 -4.94
C THR A 8 7.54 -1.25 -5.04
N ALA A 9 7.42 -2.19 -4.11
CA ALA A 9 6.18 -2.94 -3.89
C ALA A 9 5.49 -2.42 -2.63
N LEU A 10 4.16 -2.33 -2.66
CA LEU A 10 3.36 -2.00 -1.47
C LEU A 10 2.79 -3.28 -0.89
N TYR A 11 2.94 -3.50 0.41
CA TYR A 11 2.36 -4.65 1.11
C TYR A 11 1.37 -4.16 2.16
N MET A 12 0.19 -4.78 2.18
CA MET A 12 -0.90 -4.49 3.10
C MET A 12 -1.37 -5.78 3.72
N ARG A 13 -1.82 -5.72 4.97
CA ARG A 13 -2.28 -6.91 5.70
C ARG A 13 -3.54 -6.58 6.48
N LEU A 14 -4.52 -7.50 6.45
CA LEU A 14 -5.68 -7.43 7.33
C LEU A 14 -5.30 -7.79 8.75
N SER A 15 -5.85 -7.04 9.69
CA SER A 15 -5.82 -7.47 11.07
C SER A 15 -6.91 -8.52 11.27
N ARG A 16 -6.63 -9.52 12.12
CA ARG A 16 -7.56 -10.62 12.40
C ARG A 16 -8.90 -10.13 12.99
N ASP A 17 -8.92 -8.91 13.51
CA ASP A 17 -10.08 -8.30 14.13
C ASP A 17 -11.00 -7.58 13.12
N ASP A 18 -10.54 -7.39 11.87
CA ASP A 18 -11.33 -6.76 10.78
C ASP A 18 -12.33 -7.73 10.11
N GLU A 19 -12.42 -8.99 10.55
CA GLU A 19 -13.32 -10.01 9.97
C GLU A 19 -14.82 -9.68 10.11
N LEU A 20 -15.19 -8.68 10.90
CA LEU A 20 -16.59 -8.48 11.33
C LEU A 20 -17.44 -7.52 10.48
N GLU A 21 -16.88 -6.61 9.66
CA GLU A 21 -17.73 -5.68 8.89
C GLU A 21 -17.17 -5.29 7.51
N GLY A 22 -17.79 -5.84 6.45
CA GLY A 22 -17.74 -5.33 5.08
C GLY A 22 -16.41 -5.50 4.35
N GLU A 23 -16.33 -5.09 3.07
CA GLU A 23 -15.06 -4.95 2.36
C GLU A 23 -14.12 -4.10 3.21
N SER A 24 -13.20 -4.77 3.87
CA SER A 24 -12.31 -4.30 4.92
C SER A 24 -11.83 -2.85 4.69
N ALA A 25 -12.49 -1.90 5.36
CA ALA A 25 -12.20 -0.46 5.29
C ALA A 25 -10.72 -0.16 5.62
N SER A 26 -10.12 -1.02 6.45
CA SER A 26 -8.71 -1.01 6.85
C SER A 26 -7.76 -1.18 5.66
N ILE A 27 -8.04 -2.06 4.69
CA ILE A 27 -7.18 -2.25 3.50
C ILE A 27 -7.29 -1.08 2.54
N SER A 28 -8.51 -0.57 2.32
CA SER A 28 -8.72 0.61 1.47
C SER A 28 -7.96 1.82 2.02
N THR A 29 -7.97 2.00 3.34
CA THR A 29 -7.22 3.06 4.02
C THR A 29 -5.71 2.86 3.91
N GLN A 30 -5.21 1.63 4.18
CA GLN A 30 -3.78 1.31 4.03
C GLN A 30 -3.28 1.55 2.61
N LYS A 31 -4.06 1.12 1.61
CA LYS A 31 -3.77 1.34 0.18
C LYS A 31 -3.62 2.82 -0.15
N GLN A 32 -4.56 3.65 0.33
CA GLN A 32 -4.53 5.09 0.06
C GLN A 32 -3.26 5.72 0.63
N ILE A 33 -2.96 5.49 1.92
CA ILE A 33 -1.80 6.06 2.61
C ILE A 33 -0.48 5.66 1.93
N LEU A 34 -0.33 4.38 1.58
CA LEU A 34 0.90 3.88 0.96
C LEU A 34 1.11 4.45 -0.46
N ARG A 35 0.04 4.60 -1.23
CA ARG A 35 0.10 5.21 -2.57
C ARG A 35 0.45 6.70 -2.51
N ASP A 36 -0.18 7.43 -1.59
CA ASP A 36 0.07 8.86 -1.42
C ASP A 36 1.53 9.09 -1.03
N TYR A 37 2.04 8.32 -0.06
CA TYR A 37 3.45 8.39 0.32
C TYR A 37 4.39 8.05 -0.84
N ALA A 38 4.13 6.97 -1.58
CA ALA A 38 4.96 6.58 -2.72
C ALA A 38 4.99 7.68 -3.81
N ASN A 39 3.85 8.33 -4.07
CA ASN A 39 3.74 9.44 -5.00
C ASN A 39 4.54 10.66 -4.54
N GLU A 40 4.38 11.06 -3.27
CA GLU A 40 5.13 12.18 -2.67
C GLU A 40 6.64 11.98 -2.71
N GLN A 41 7.11 10.74 -2.55
CA GLN A 41 8.53 10.40 -2.60
C GLN A 41 9.06 10.10 -4.02
N GLY A 42 8.19 10.11 -5.04
CA GLY A 42 8.57 9.80 -6.42
C GLY A 42 8.97 8.34 -6.65
N PHE A 43 8.43 7.41 -5.87
CA PHE A 43 8.71 5.98 -6.02
C PHE A 43 7.96 5.38 -7.20
N LEU A 44 8.60 4.42 -7.87
CA LEU A 44 7.96 3.62 -8.92
C LEU A 44 7.28 2.42 -8.28
N VAL A 45 5.98 2.52 -8.00
CA VAL A 45 5.20 1.37 -7.53
C VAL A 45 5.00 0.40 -8.69
N VAL A 46 5.52 -0.82 -8.56
CA VAL A 46 5.44 -1.87 -9.61
C VAL A 46 4.40 -2.94 -9.30
N ASP A 47 4.07 -3.15 -8.02
CA ASP A 47 3.10 -4.15 -7.60
C ASP A 47 2.55 -3.86 -6.19
N GLU A 48 1.42 -4.48 -5.88
CA GLU A 48 0.72 -4.35 -4.60
C GLU A 48 0.27 -5.73 -4.09
N TYR A 49 0.65 -6.08 -2.86
CA TYR A 49 0.34 -7.36 -2.23
C TYR A 49 -0.58 -7.16 -1.03
N VAL A 50 -1.62 -7.99 -0.94
CA VAL A 50 -2.57 -7.98 0.18
C VAL A 50 -2.61 -9.38 0.80
N GLU A 51 -2.37 -9.47 2.11
CA GLU A 51 -2.51 -10.69 2.89
C GLU A 51 -3.72 -10.56 3.84
N MET A 52 -4.57 -11.60 3.86
CA MET A 52 -5.74 -11.69 4.74
C MET A 52 -5.37 -12.35 6.07
#